data_AF-S5R3X2-F1
#
_entry.id   AF-S5R3X2-F1
#
_cell.length_a   1.000
_cell.length_b   1.000
_cell.length_c   1.000
_cell.angle_alpha   90.00
_cell.angle_beta   90.00
_cell.angle_gamma   90.00
#
_symmetry.space_group_name_H-M   'P 1'
#
loop_
_entity.id
_entity.type
_entity.pdbx_description
1 polymer ?
#
loop_
_entity_poly.entity_id
_entity_poly.type
_entity_poly.pdbx_seq_one_letter_code
_entity_poly.pdbx_strand_id
1 'polypeptide(L)'
;MNLNATLFIQFLVFFIFIGFTKKFIWPPLIKALDDRKKKIADILAAANSEKEKVSYDRKRIQKELIATHEENKNRINLTEKQCKLIIEKSKKKATEEANIILYNARVEIIKQINIARENLHNEIVNLAIKSAEKILNNKITIEVNSSLLNQLKIEL
;
A
#
# COMPACT_ATOMS: atom_id res chain seq x y z
N MET A 1 -14.87 82.03 76.36
CA MET A 1 -15.48 80.72 76.69
C MET A 1 -14.41 79.88 77.36
N ASN A 2 -14.68 79.41 78.58
CA ASN A 2 -13.70 78.70 79.40
C ASN A 2 -13.26 77.40 78.73
N LEU A 3 -11.96 77.09 78.82
CA LEU A 3 -11.44 75.76 78.51
C LEU A 3 -12.06 74.77 79.53
N ASN A 4 -13.17 74.16 79.16
CA ASN A 4 -13.86 73.18 80.00
C ASN A 4 -13.28 71.78 79.74
N ALA A 5 -13.27 70.94 80.77
CA ALA A 5 -12.79 69.55 80.73
C ALA A 5 -13.32 68.75 79.52
N THR A 6 -14.50 69.11 79.00
CA THR A 6 -15.11 68.57 77.79
C THR A 6 -14.19 68.58 76.56
N LEU A 7 -13.34 69.60 76.38
CA LEU A 7 -12.37 69.64 75.28
C LEU A 7 -11.30 68.55 75.43
N PHE A 8 -10.81 68.31 76.66
CA PHE A 8 -9.79 67.30 76.93
C PHE A 8 -10.34 65.88 76.74
N ILE A 9 -11.57 65.62 77.23
CA ILE A 9 -12.28 64.36 76.97
C ILE A 9 -12.54 64.17 75.47
N GLN A 10 -12.92 65.22 74.74
CA GLN A 10 -13.13 65.16 73.29
C GLN A 10 -11.84 64.75 72.54
N PHE A 11 -10.69 65.33 72.91
CA PHE A 11 -9.40 64.92 72.32
C PHE A 11 -9.04 63.47 72.66
N LEU A 12 -9.28 63.02 73.89
CA LEU A 12 -9.02 61.64 74.29
C LEU A 12 -9.86 60.64 73.46
N VAL A 13 -11.16 60.92 73.31
CA VAL A 13 -12.06 60.11 72.47
C VAL A 13 -11.63 60.13 71.01
N PHE A 14 -11.21 61.29 70.48
CA PHE A 14 -10.72 61.41 69.11
C PHE A 14 -9.46 60.56 68.87
N PHE A 15 -8.50 60.57 69.80
CA PHE A 15 -7.30 59.72 69.70
C PHE A 15 -7.61 58.23 69.80
N ILE A 16 -8.51 57.83 70.70
CA ILE A 16 -8.97 56.44 70.81
C ILE A 16 -9.67 56.01 69.51
N PHE A 17 -10.50 56.87 68.93
CA PHE A 17 -11.18 56.62 67.66
C PHE A 17 -10.18 56.46 66.49
N ILE A 18 -9.15 57.32 66.41
CA ILE A 18 -8.08 57.17 65.41
C ILE A 18 -7.35 55.84 65.58
N GLY A 19 -7.02 55.47 66.83
CA GLY A 19 -6.37 54.20 67.14
C GLY A 19 -7.22 52.99 66.72
N PHE A 20 -8.51 53.03 67.03
CA PHE A 20 -9.48 52.02 66.60
C PHE A 20 -9.58 51.95 65.08
N THR A 21 -9.71 53.10 64.41
CA THR A 21 -9.84 53.18 62.96
C THR A 21 -8.60 52.60 62.27
N LYS A 22 -7.41 53.03 62.67
CA LYS A 22 -6.13 52.55 62.13
C LYS A 22 -5.93 51.05 62.35
N LYS A 23 -6.37 50.50 63.48
CA LYS A 23 -6.16 49.07 63.80
C LYS A 23 -7.23 48.15 63.20
N PHE A 24 -8.49 48.59 63.13
CA PHE A 24 -9.60 47.71 62.73
C PHE A 24 -10.14 47.97 61.32
N ILE A 25 -10.12 49.21 60.83
CA ILE A 25 -10.71 49.56 59.54
C ILE A 25 -9.67 49.62 58.41
N TRP A 26 -8.48 50.17 58.67
CA TRP A 26 -7.45 50.30 57.63
C TRP A 26 -6.89 48.95 57.13
N PRO A 27 -6.60 47.93 57.97
CA PRO A 27 -6.08 46.65 57.51
C PRO A 27 -7.01 45.88 56.56
N PRO A 28 -8.33 45.70 56.84
CA PRO A 28 -9.21 45.01 55.91
C PRO A 28 -9.42 45.80 54.61
N LEU A 29 -9.39 47.13 54.66
CA LEU A 29 -9.52 47.97 53.46
C LEU A 29 -8.33 47.82 52.51
N ILE A 30 -7.10 47.87 53.05
CA ILE A 30 -5.87 47.68 52.27
C ILE A 30 -5.80 46.25 51.74
N LYS A 31 -6.13 45.26 52.57
CA LYS A 31 -6.16 43.86 52.17
C LYS A 31 -7.12 43.62 51.01
N ALA A 32 -8.33 44.20 51.04
CA ALA A 32 -9.29 44.09 49.95
C ALA A 32 -8.81 44.75 48.65
N LEU A 33 -8.05 45.85 48.74
CA LEU A 33 -7.44 46.50 47.58
C LEU A 33 -6.29 45.68 47.00
N ASP A 34 -5.43 45.12 47.84
CA ASP A 34 -4.31 44.29 47.42
C ASP A 34 -4.79 42.96 46.83
N ASP A 35 -5.83 42.34 47.39
CA ASP A 35 -6.45 41.13 46.83
C ASP A 35 -7.01 41.39 45.42
N ARG A 36 -7.61 42.57 45.18
CA ARG A 36 -8.08 42.95 43.83
C ARG A 36 -6.93 43.19 42.86
N LYS A 37 -5.88 43.89 43.29
CA LYS A 37 -4.68 44.11 42.46
C LYS A 37 -4.01 42.79 42.11
N LYS A 38 -3.84 41.91 43.09
CA LYS A 38 -3.24 40.58 42.91
C LYS A 38 -4.09 39.73 41.97
N LYS A 39 -5.41 39.69 42.15
CA LYS A 39 -6.31 38.94 41.26
C LYS A 39 -6.23 39.43 39.80
N ILE A 40 -6.14 40.74 39.58
CA ILE A 40 -6.00 41.31 38.23
C ILE A 40 -4.63 40.94 37.63
N ALA A 41 -3.57 41.05 38.41
CA ALA A 41 -2.22 40.67 37.98
C ALA A 41 -2.15 39.17 37.62
N ASP A 42 -2.72 38.30 38.46
CA ASP A 42 -2.74 36.85 38.24
C ASP A 42 -3.55 36.49 36.98
N ILE A 43 -4.71 37.12 36.76
CA ILE A 43 -5.53 36.89 35.56
C ILE A 43 -4.79 37.35 34.30
N LEU A 44 -4.15 38.52 34.33
CA LEU A 44 -3.38 39.04 33.19
C LEU A 44 -2.16 38.16 32.89
N ALA A 45 -1.45 37.71 33.92
CA ALA A 45 -0.31 36.80 33.77
C ALA A 45 -0.75 35.44 33.20
N ALA A 46 -1.85 34.88 33.71
CA ALA A 46 -2.43 33.65 33.18
C ALA A 46 -2.81 33.80 31.70
N ALA A 47 -3.54 34.86 31.35
CA ALA A 47 -3.97 35.12 29.97
C ALA A 47 -2.78 35.30 29.00
N ASN A 48 -1.71 35.96 29.42
CA ASN A 48 -0.50 36.10 28.61
C ASN A 48 0.21 34.75 28.43
N SER A 49 0.40 33.99 29.52
CA SER A 49 1.02 32.67 29.46
C SER A 49 0.24 31.69 28.57
N GLU A 50 -1.09 31.78 28.58
CA GLU A 50 -1.96 30.93 27.78
C GLU A 50 -1.91 31.30 26.29
N LYS A 51 -1.86 32.60 25.96
CA LYS A 51 -1.61 33.05 24.58
C LYS A 51 -0.27 32.54 24.04
N GLU A 52 0.78 32.58 24.86
CA GLU A 52 2.09 32.05 24.48
C GLU A 52 2.05 30.54 24.26
N LYS A 53 1.41 29.78 25.17
CA LYS A 53 1.21 28.33 25.01
C LYS A 53 0.46 27.99 23.73
N VAL A 54 -0.66 28.68 23.45
CA VAL A 54 -1.42 28.49 22.20
C VAL A 54 -0.56 28.77 20.96
N SER A 55 0.27 29.81 20.99
CA SER A 55 1.20 30.12 19.89
C SER A 55 2.24 29.02 19.70
N TYR A 56 2.82 28.54 20.80
CA TYR A 56 3.80 27.46 20.80
C TYR A 56 3.20 26.15 20.27
N ASP A 57 2.04 25.75 20.78
CA ASP A 57 1.34 24.53 20.38
C ASP A 57 0.92 24.59 18.91
N ARG A 58 0.43 25.75 18.43
CA ARG A 58 0.14 25.94 17.00
C ARG A 58 1.39 25.76 16.13
N LYS A 59 2.53 26.34 16.52
CA LYS A 59 3.79 26.17 15.79
C LYS A 59 4.23 24.70 15.78
N ARG A 60 4.08 24.00 16.90
CA ARG A 60 4.42 22.58 17.02
C ARG A 60 3.51 21.73 16.12
N ILE A 61 2.20 21.92 16.18
CA ILE A 61 1.22 21.24 15.32
C ILE A 61 1.50 21.51 13.85
N GLN A 62 1.81 22.76 13.49
CA GLN A 62 2.14 23.10 12.11
C GLN A 62 3.42 22.39 11.63
N LYS A 63 4.46 22.34 12.46
CA LYS A 63 5.69 21.58 12.15
C LYS A 63 5.41 20.09 11.98
N GLU A 64 4.62 19.51 12.87
CA GLU A 64 4.24 18.10 12.82
C GLU A 64 3.39 17.77 11.59
N LEU A 65 2.46 18.66 11.20
CA LEU A 65 1.72 18.53 9.95
C LEU A 65 2.62 18.57 8.72
N ILE A 66 3.59 19.49 8.68
CA ILE A 66 4.54 19.58 7.56
C ILE A 66 5.40 18.30 7.49
N ALA A 67 5.93 17.85 8.63
CA ALA A 67 6.74 16.64 8.71
C ALA A 67 5.95 15.40 8.25
N THR A 68 4.72 15.22 8.75
CA THR A 68 3.88 14.08 8.35
C THR A 68 3.47 14.15 6.87
N HIS A 69 3.23 15.34 6.32
CA HIS A 69 2.99 15.51 4.88
C HIS A 69 4.22 15.12 4.04
N GLU A 70 5.42 15.54 4.44
CA GLU A 70 6.66 15.16 3.77
C GLU A 70 6.93 13.66 3.85
N GLU A 71 6.76 13.05 5.02
CA GLU A 71 6.87 11.60 5.22
C GLU A 71 5.88 10.83 4.36
N ASN A 72 4.61 11.25 4.32
CA ASN A 72 3.59 10.63 3.48
C ASN A 72 3.93 10.74 1.99
N LYS A 73 4.39 11.91 1.54
CA LYS A 73 4.83 12.11 0.14
C LYS A 73 6.02 11.22 -0.21
N ASN A 74 6.98 11.10 0.69
CA ASN A 74 8.13 10.21 0.52
C ASN A 74 7.69 8.75 0.47
N ARG A 75 6.77 8.33 1.34
CA ARG A 75 6.23 6.96 1.35
C ARG A 75 5.46 6.63 0.07
N ILE A 76 4.66 7.57 -0.44
CA ILE A 76 3.95 7.41 -1.73
C ILE A 76 4.97 7.25 -2.86
N ASN A 77 5.97 8.14 -2.95
CA ASN A 77 7.02 8.06 -3.97
C ASN A 77 7.79 6.73 -3.92
N LEU A 78 8.12 6.23 -2.72
CA LEU A 78 8.78 4.93 -2.54
C LEU A 78 7.88 3.79 -3.03
N THR A 79 6.60 3.82 -2.66
CA THR A 79 5.61 2.81 -3.07
C THR A 79 5.45 2.81 -4.59
N GLU A 80 5.35 3.97 -5.24
CA GLU A 80 5.26 4.06 -6.70
C GLU A 80 6.49 3.49 -7.40
N LYS A 81 7.71 3.78 -6.89
CA LYS A 81 8.95 3.20 -7.41
C LYS A 81 8.95 1.69 -7.26
N GLN A 82 8.55 1.17 -6.10
CA GLN A 82 8.46 -0.28 -5.86
C GLN A 82 7.42 -0.94 -6.78
N CYS A 83 6.24 -0.34 -6.95
CA CYS A 83 5.22 -0.83 -7.89
C CYS A 83 5.76 -0.88 -9.32
N LYS A 84 6.45 0.16 -9.79
CA LYS A 84 7.08 0.16 -11.13
C LYS A 84 8.11 -0.96 -11.27
N LEU A 85 8.98 -1.15 -10.27
CA LEU A 85 9.97 -2.23 -10.27
C LEU A 85 9.31 -3.61 -10.28
N ILE A 86 8.23 -3.81 -9.51
CA ILE A 86 7.46 -5.06 -9.50
C ILE A 86 6.84 -5.30 -10.88
N ILE A 87 6.23 -4.29 -11.49
CA ILE A 87 5.64 -4.40 -12.83
C ILE A 87 6.71 -4.76 -13.85
N GLU A 88 7.87 -4.11 -13.85
CA GLU A 88 8.97 -4.43 -14.76
C GLU A 88 9.49 -5.85 -14.54
N LYS A 89 9.68 -6.27 -13.28
CA LYS A 89 10.12 -7.63 -12.93
C LYS A 89 9.11 -8.67 -13.39
N SER A 90 7.82 -8.42 -13.17
CA SER A 90 6.75 -9.31 -13.61
C SER A 90 6.66 -9.39 -15.13
N LYS A 91 6.83 -8.27 -15.85
CA LYS A 91 6.91 -8.27 -17.31
C LYS A 91 8.09 -9.10 -17.82
N LYS A 92 9.28 -8.91 -17.24
CA LYS A 92 10.48 -9.70 -17.60
C LYS A 92 10.26 -11.19 -17.37
N LYS A 93 9.72 -11.57 -16.21
CA LYS A 93 9.36 -12.97 -15.92
C LYS A 93 8.35 -13.53 -16.92
N ALA A 94 7.28 -12.78 -17.22
CA ALA A 94 6.28 -13.21 -18.19
C ALA A 94 6.89 -13.42 -19.59
N THR A 95 7.81 -12.55 -20.03
CA THR A 95 8.51 -12.74 -21.31
C THR A 95 9.43 -13.94 -21.31
N GLU A 96 10.10 -14.21 -20.19
CA GLU A 96 10.99 -15.37 -20.04
C GLU A 96 10.19 -16.68 -20.04
N GLU A 97 9.09 -16.75 -19.28
CA GLU A 97 8.16 -17.87 -19.28
C GLU A 97 7.53 -18.09 -20.66
N ALA A 98 7.11 -17.02 -21.36
CA ALA A 98 6.60 -17.12 -22.72
C ALA A 98 7.62 -17.71 -23.69
N ASN A 99 8.90 -17.32 -23.58
CA ASN A 99 9.97 -17.89 -24.38
C ASN A 99 10.20 -19.37 -24.08
N ILE A 100 10.13 -19.77 -22.80
CA ILE A 100 10.23 -21.18 -22.39
C ILE A 100 9.06 -22.00 -22.98
N ILE A 101 7.84 -21.48 -22.89
CA ILE A 101 6.65 -22.13 -23.47
C ILE A 101 6.81 -22.28 -24.98
N LEU A 102 7.24 -21.23 -25.69
CA LEU A 102 7.48 -21.30 -27.14
C LEU A 102 8.58 -22.30 -27.51
N TYR A 103 9.66 -22.35 -26.74
CA TYR A 103 10.72 -23.33 -26.93
C TYR A 103 10.19 -24.77 -26.76
N ASN A 104 9.46 -25.03 -25.68
CA ASN A 104 8.88 -26.35 -25.42
C ASN A 104 7.87 -26.74 -26.51
N ALA A 105 7.01 -25.82 -26.95
CA ALA A 105 6.08 -26.05 -28.04
C ALA A 105 6.80 -26.40 -29.36
N ARG A 106 7.93 -25.75 -29.67
CA ARG A 106 8.73 -26.09 -30.86
C ARG A 106 9.35 -27.49 -30.76
N VAL A 107 9.88 -27.84 -29.59
CA VAL A 107 10.42 -29.19 -29.32
C VAL A 107 9.32 -30.24 -29.46
N GLU A 108 8.13 -29.97 -28.95
CA GLU A 108 6.99 -30.86 -29.05
C GLU A 108 6.50 -31.02 -30.50
N ILE A 109 6.44 -29.93 -31.28
CA ILE A 109 6.13 -29.99 -32.72
C ILE A 109 7.12 -30.88 -33.47
N ILE A 110 8.43 -30.74 -33.21
CA ILE A 110 9.45 -31.57 -33.86
C ILE A 110 9.25 -33.05 -33.49
N LYS A 111 8.95 -33.34 -32.22
CA LYS A 111 8.63 -34.69 -31.75
C LYS A 111 7.40 -35.26 -32.48
N GLN A 112 6.33 -34.48 -32.59
CA GLN A 112 5.10 -34.89 -33.29
C GLN A 112 5.33 -35.11 -34.78
N ILE A 113 6.16 -34.29 -35.44
CA ILE A 113 6.54 -34.49 -36.86
C ILE A 113 7.28 -35.82 -37.04
N ASN A 114 8.20 -36.16 -36.13
CA ASN A 114 8.92 -37.42 -36.20
C ASN A 114 7.98 -38.63 -36.02
N ILE A 115 7.06 -38.57 -35.07
CA ILE A 115 6.03 -39.60 -34.87
C ILE A 115 5.13 -39.72 -36.12
N ALA A 116 4.69 -38.60 -36.69
CA ALA A 116 3.88 -38.60 -37.91
C ALA A 116 4.63 -39.21 -39.11
N ARG A 117 5.93 -38.94 -39.25
CA ARG A 117 6.78 -39.56 -40.28
C ARG A 117 6.90 -41.06 -40.10
N GLU A 118 7.08 -41.53 -38.87
CA GLU A 118 7.15 -42.96 -38.55
C GLU A 118 5.83 -43.66 -38.86
N ASN A 119 4.70 -43.04 -38.50
CA ASN A 119 3.37 -43.55 -38.86
C ASN A 119 3.16 -43.62 -40.38
N LEU A 120 3.51 -42.55 -41.12
CA LEU A 120 3.43 -42.55 -42.59
C LEU A 120 4.32 -43.62 -43.21
N HIS A 121 5.51 -43.84 -42.66
CA HIS A 121 6.40 -44.90 -43.14
C HIS A 121 5.74 -46.29 -42.98
N ASN A 122 5.16 -46.55 -41.81
CA ASN A 122 4.43 -47.80 -41.54
C ASN A 122 3.24 -47.99 -42.49
N GLU A 123 2.50 -46.92 -42.79
CA GLU A 123 1.40 -46.95 -43.77
C GLU A 123 1.90 -47.26 -45.19
N ILE A 124 3.01 -46.66 -45.62
CA ILE A 124 3.62 -46.91 -46.94
C ILE A 124 4.09 -48.36 -47.05
N VAL A 125 4.74 -48.90 -46.01
CA VAL A 125 5.17 -50.31 -45.99
C VAL A 125 3.96 -51.24 -46.15
N ASN A 126 2.87 -50.97 -45.42
CA ASN A 126 1.64 -51.76 -45.53
C ASN A 126 1.00 -51.66 -46.94
N LEU A 127 0.98 -50.47 -47.54
CA LEU A 127 0.53 -50.25 -48.92
C LEU A 127 1.42 -50.97 -49.96
N ALA A 128 2.74 -50.99 -49.75
CA ALA A 128 3.69 -51.68 -50.62
C ALA A 128 3.49 -53.20 -50.57
N ILE A 129 3.27 -53.78 -49.38
CA ILE A 129 2.95 -55.21 -49.22
C ILE A 129 1.65 -55.54 -49.96
N LYS A 130 0.56 -54.78 -49.74
CA LYS A 130 -0.71 -54.99 -50.46
C LYS A 130 -0.57 -54.86 -51.98
N SER A 131 0.28 -53.94 -52.44
CA SER A 131 0.55 -53.79 -53.87
C SER A 131 1.35 -54.97 -54.43
N ALA A 132 2.35 -55.46 -53.69
CA ALA A 132 3.10 -56.65 -54.04
C ALA A 132 2.20 -57.90 -54.08
N GLU A 133 1.31 -58.09 -53.10
CA GLU A 133 0.29 -59.14 -53.10
C GLU A 133 -0.62 -59.07 -54.34
N LYS A 134 -1.08 -57.86 -54.70
CA LYS A 134 -1.93 -57.65 -55.87
C LYS A 134 -1.20 -57.95 -57.19
N ILE A 135 0.06 -57.54 -57.32
CA ILE A 135 0.89 -57.85 -58.49
C ILE A 135 1.16 -59.36 -58.58
N LEU A 136 1.46 -60.01 -57.46
CA LEU A 136 1.71 -61.45 -57.40
C LEU A 136 0.44 -62.23 -57.80
N ASN A 137 -0.72 -61.87 -57.25
CA ASN A 137 -2.01 -62.46 -57.63
C ASN A 137 -2.32 -62.27 -59.13
N ASN A 138 -2.04 -61.09 -59.69
CA ASN A 138 -2.23 -60.84 -61.12
C ASN A 138 -1.25 -61.65 -62.00
N LYS A 139 0.03 -61.77 -61.62
CA LYS A 139 1.00 -62.58 -62.35
C LYS A 139 0.66 -64.07 -62.33
N ILE A 140 0.28 -64.60 -61.16
CA ILE A 140 -0.19 -65.98 -61.02
C ILE A 140 -1.40 -66.21 -61.93
N THR A 141 -2.34 -65.27 -62.01
CA THR A 141 -3.50 -65.40 -62.91
C THR A 141 -3.09 -65.43 -64.38
N ILE A 142 -2.11 -64.64 -64.81
CA ILE A 142 -1.65 -64.60 -66.21
C ILE A 142 -0.85 -65.86 -66.59
N GLU A 143 0.04 -66.33 -65.72
CA GLU A 143 0.84 -67.55 -65.94
C GLU A 143 -0.02 -68.83 -65.85
N VAL A 144 -0.97 -68.88 -64.91
CA VAL A 144 -1.89 -70.02 -64.75
C VAL A 144 -2.93 -70.08 -65.89
N ASN A 145 -3.36 -68.94 -66.45
CA ASN A 145 -4.36 -68.96 -67.53
C ASN A 145 -3.79 -69.43 -68.88
N SER A 146 -2.49 -69.26 -69.15
CA SER A 146 -1.87 -69.78 -70.38
C SER A 146 -1.52 -71.28 -70.31
N SER A 147 -1.18 -71.79 -69.13
CA SER A 147 -0.91 -73.22 -68.92
C SER A 147 -2.18 -74.06 -68.91
N LEU A 148 -3.28 -73.56 -68.32
CA LEU A 148 -4.58 -74.25 -68.34
C LEU A 148 -5.24 -74.23 -69.74
N LEU A 149 -5.09 -73.16 -70.51
CA LEU A 149 -5.62 -73.12 -71.89
C LEU A 149 -4.83 -73.99 -72.88
N ASN A 150 -3.54 -74.23 -72.63
CA ASN A 150 -2.75 -75.15 -73.46
C ASN A 150 -2.98 -76.62 -73.11
N GLN A 151 -3.29 -76.96 -71.84
CA GLN A 151 -3.70 -78.32 -71.49
C GLN A 151 -5.11 -78.66 -71.98
N LEU A 152 -6.04 -77.71 -72.03
CA LEU A 152 -7.39 -77.92 -72.60
C LEU A 152 -7.41 -78.03 -74.14
N LYS A 153 -6.33 -77.63 -74.83
CA LYS A 153 -6.21 -77.77 -76.29
C LYS A 153 -5.57 -79.08 -76.75
N ILE A 154 -5.14 -79.94 -75.82
CA ILE A 154 -4.51 -81.23 -76.11
C ILE A 154 -5.51 -82.40 -75.94
N GLU A 155 -6.72 -82.15 -75.43
CA GLU A 155 -7.78 -83.17 -75.22
C GLU A 155 -8.99 -83.08 -76.18
N LEU A 156 -8.83 -82.43 -77.34
CA LEU A 156 -9.78 -82.47 -78.47
C LEU A 156 -9.02 -82.63 -79.79
#